data_AF-A0A5D4TAZ2-F1
#
_entry.id   AF-A0A5D4TAZ2-F1
#
_cell.length_a   1.000
_cell.length_b   1.000
_cell.length_c   1.000
_cell.angle_alpha   90.00
_cell.angle_beta   90.00
_cell.angle_gamma   90.00
#
_symmetry.space_group_name_H-M   'P 1'
#
loop_
_entity.id
_entity.type
_entity.pdbx_description
1 polymer ?
#
loop_
_entity_poly.entity_id
_entity_poly.type
_entity_poly.pdbx_seq_one_letter_code
_entity_poly.pdbx_strand_id
1 'polypeptide(L)'
;MRKEKFLNPIWQNYGHIKALKGYLGEHYNYQSIIAFSSRSTLKFEDDFSSARVIQIPQLNKVIKESLKRQISEVELRGVNKALEQLVIHDGKQKRMVHKQHVEAIRDKQREKATIKPVVKKAPFIEANTELCPKCGGQLSIKKGKYGSFYGCSGYPSCK
;
A
#
# COMPACT_ATOMS: atom_id res chain seq x y z
N MET A 1 21.25 -7.91 9.38
CA MET A 1 19.88 -7.41 9.56
C MET A 1 19.01 -7.93 8.41
N ARG A 2 18.00 -8.77 8.69
CA ARG A 2 17.12 -9.35 7.66
C ARG A 2 16.21 -8.23 7.13
N LYS A 3 16.33 -7.88 5.84
CA LYS A 3 15.43 -6.90 5.22
C LYS A 3 14.14 -7.61 4.82
N GLU A 4 13.13 -7.53 5.66
CA GLU A 4 11.80 -8.01 5.31
C GLU A 4 11.10 -6.99 4.41
N LYS A 5 10.45 -7.47 3.35
CA LYS A 5 9.66 -6.60 2.47
C LYS A 5 8.38 -6.24 3.20
N PHE A 6 8.34 -5.04 3.75
CA PHE A 6 7.10 -4.47 4.27
C PHE A 6 6.22 -4.07 3.08
N LEU A 7 5.03 -4.65 2.98
CA LEU A 7 4.06 -4.26 1.95
C LEU A 7 3.64 -2.81 2.23
N ASN A 8 3.34 -2.08 1.15
CA ASN A 8 2.94 -0.68 1.25
C ASN A 8 1.70 -0.54 2.16
N PRO A 9 1.78 0.23 3.27
CA PRO A 9 0.70 0.38 4.24
C PRO A 9 -0.62 0.87 3.64
N ILE A 10 -0.56 1.63 2.56
CA ILE A 10 -1.73 2.17 1.88
C ILE A 10 -2.56 1.06 1.25
N TRP A 11 -1.89 0.15 0.55
CA TRP A 11 -2.55 -1.01 -0.07
C TRP A 11 -3.02 -2.04 0.97
N GLN A 12 -2.28 -2.21 2.07
CA GLN A 12 -2.74 -3.03 3.19
C GLN A 12 -4.03 -2.46 3.80
N ASN A 13 -4.05 -1.17 4.10
CA ASN A 13 -5.21 -0.50 4.67
C ASN A 13 -6.43 -0.56 3.72
N TYR A 14 -6.21 -0.33 2.42
CA TYR A 14 -7.25 -0.51 1.41
C TYR A 14 -7.84 -1.94 1.44
N GLY A 15 -6.99 -2.96 1.53
CA GLY A 15 -7.41 -4.36 1.67
C GLY A 15 -8.25 -4.59 2.93
N HIS A 16 -7.85 -4.02 4.07
CA HIS A 16 -8.62 -4.10 5.32
C HIS A 16 -9.99 -3.44 5.20
N ILE A 17 -10.07 -2.23 4.64
CA ILE A 17 -11.35 -1.53 4.42
C ILE A 17 -12.25 -2.35 3.48
N LYS A 18 -11.70 -2.93 2.41
CA LYS A 18 -12.46 -3.77 1.48
C LYS A 18 -12.98 -5.05 2.16
N ALA A 19 -12.19 -5.68 3.01
CA ALA A 19 -12.63 -6.84 3.79
C ALA A 19 -13.75 -6.46 4.76
N LEU A 20 -13.60 -5.35 5.50
CA LEU A 20 -14.63 -4.86 6.43
C LEU A 20 -15.94 -4.57 5.70
N LYS A 21 -15.90 -3.92 4.54
CA LYS A 21 -17.08 -3.71 3.69
C LYS A 21 -17.75 -5.02 3.26
N GLY A 22 -16.95 -6.04 2.93
CA GLY A 22 -17.46 -7.36 2.57
C GLY A 22 -18.22 -8.06 3.71
N TYR A 23 -17.79 -7.86 4.96
CA TYR A 23 -18.43 -8.46 6.14
C TYR A 23 -19.59 -7.63 6.71
N LEU A 24 -19.45 -6.31 6.70
CA LEU A 24 -20.36 -5.39 7.39
C LEU A 24 -21.31 -4.65 6.44
N GLY A 25 -21.09 -4.70 5.12
CA GLY A 25 -21.86 -3.96 4.11
C GLY A 25 -21.23 -2.61 3.74
N GLU A 26 -21.80 -1.91 2.75
CA GLU A 26 -21.29 -0.61 2.29
C GLU A 26 -22.01 0.60 2.90
N HIS A 27 -23.08 0.38 3.68
CA HIS A 27 -23.90 1.44 4.26
C HIS A 27 -23.22 2.19 5.41
N TYR A 28 -22.18 1.61 6.02
CA TYR A 28 -21.41 2.28 7.05
C TYR A 28 -20.41 3.28 6.46
N ASN A 29 -20.13 4.33 7.22
CA ASN A 29 -19.10 5.31 6.86
C ASN A 29 -17.70 4.80 7.26
N TYR A 30 -17.01 4.15 6.33
CA TYR A 30 -15.64 3.69 6.52
C TYR A 30 -14.62 4.82 6.36
N GLN A 31 -13.86 5.10 7.42
CA GLN A 31 -12.81 6.13 7.41
C GLN A 31 -11.43 5.47 7.30
N SER A 32 -10.72 5.78 6.22
CA SER A 32 -9.39 5.25 5.92
C SER A 32 -8.32 6.24 6.37
N ILE A 33 -7.71 6.01 7.53
CA ILE A 33 -6.68 6.88 8.12
C ILE A 33 -5.40 6.08 8.30
N ILE A 34 -4.29 6.59 7.78
CA ILE A 34 -2.96 5.96 7.89
C ILE A 34 -2.03 6.97 8.53
N ALA A 35 -1.53 6.66 9.72
CA ALA A 35 -0.63 7.53 10.46
C ALA A 35 0.80 6.99 10.45
N PHE A 36 1.75 7.81 10.01
CA PHE A 36 3.17 7.53 10.07
C PHE A 36 3.86 8.28 11.22
N SER A 37 5.00 7.77 11.67
CA SER A 37 5.81 8.46 12.67
C SER A 37 6.21 9.86 12.18
N SER A 38 6.41 10.81 13.10
CA SER A 38 6.85 12.16 12.74
C SER A 38 8.21 12.22 12.05
N ARG A 39 9.03 11.16 12.19
CA ARG A 39 10.35 11.02 11.53
C ARG A 39 10.25 10.50 10.09
N SER A 40 9.04 10.14 9.64
CA SER A 40 8.82 9.61 8.30
C SER A 40 8.69 10.75 7.29
N THR A 41 9.46 10.68 6.20
CA THR A 41 9.27 11.55 5.04
C THR A 41 8.18 10.96 4.15
N LEU A 42 7.08 11.69 4.01
CA LEU A 42 6.00 11.36 3.08
C LEU A 42 6.38 11.93 1.71
N LYS A 43 6.67 11.06 0.75
CA LYS A 43 6.99 11.42 -0.64
C LYS A 43 5.87 10.91 -1.53
N PHE A 44 4.85 11.74 -1.72
CA PHE A 44 3.74 11.45 -2.59
C PHE A 44 3.70 12.53 -3.65
N GLU A 45 3.58 12.13 -4.91
CA GLU A 45 3.41 13.06 -6.03
C GLU A 45 1.97 13.59 -6.06
N ASP A 46 1.01 12.73 -5.68
CA ASP A 46 -0.43 13.04 -5.61
C ASP A 46 -1.03 12.69 -4.23
N ASP A 47 -2.11 13.38 -3.88
CA ASP A 47 -2.93 13.03 -2.73
C ASP A 47 -3.70 11.71 -2.99
N PHE A 48 -3.74 10.81 -2.00
CA PHE A 48 -4.51 9.57 -2.12
C PHE A 48 -6.00 9.84 -1.88
N SER A 49 -6.82 9.65 -2.91
CA SER A 49 -8.29 9.73 -2.77
C SER A 49 -8.88 8.64 -1.85
N SER A 50 -8.18 7.51 -1.72
CA SER A 50 -8.65 6.34 -0.95
C SER A 50 -8.29 6.35 0.53
N ALA A 51 -7.38 7.23 0.97
CA ALA A 51 -6.88 7.22 2.35
C ALA A 51 -6.31 8.57 2.77
N ARG A 52 -6.62 8.99 4.00
CA ARG A 52 -6.00 10.15 4.63
C ARG A 52 -4.67 9.74 5.26
N VAL A 53 -3.56 10.11 4.61
CA VAL A 53 -2.21 9.78 5.06
C VAL A 53 -1.63 10.95 5.84
N ILE A 54 -1.29 10.72 7.11
CA ILE A 54 -0.92 11.78 8.05
C ILE A 54 0.28 11.35 8.90
N GLN A 55 0.80 12.28 9.69
CA GLN A 55 1.71 11.96 10.79
C GLN A 55 0.94 11.82 12.11
N ILE A 56 1.45 11.01 13.04
CA ILE A 56 0.84 10.72 14.35
C ILE A 56 0.36 11.98 15.11
N PRO A 57 1.10 13.11 15.17
CA PRO A 57 0.63 14.30 15.89
C PRO A 57 -0.71 14.86 15.37
N GLN A 58 -1.05 14.61 14.10
CA GLN A 58 -2.29 15.08 13.48
C GLN A 58 -3.48 14.13 13.74
N LEU A 59 -3.23 12.93 14.26
CA LEU A 59 -4.23 11.86 14.35
C LEU A 59 -5.46 12.27 15.17
N ASN A 60 -5.27 12.91 16.32
CA ASN A 60 -6.38 13.33 17.17
C ASN A 60 -7.28 14.36 16.50
N LYS A 61 -6.70 15.33 15.78
CA LYS A 61 -7.45 16.34 15.02
C LYS A 61 -8.28 15.66 13.93
N VAL A 62 -7.63 14.78 13.17
CA VAL A 62 -8.22 14.01 12.08
C VAL A 62 -9.39 13.15 12.59
N ILE A 63 -9.23 12.39 13.66
CA ILE A 63 -10.31 11.58 14.24
C ILE A 63 -11.49 12.46 14.63
N LYS A 64 -11.26 13.58 15.31
CA LYS A 64 -12.34 14.51 15.72
C LYS A 64 -13.10 15.08 14.52
N GLU A 65 -12.42 15.41 13.42
CA GLU A 65 -13.07 15.86 12.18
C GLU A 65 -13.89 14.76 11.51
N SER A 66 -13.43 13.50 11.59
CA SER A 66 -14.10 12.35 11.00
C SER A 66 -15.33 11.88 11.80
N LEU A 67 -15.41 12.19 13.09
CA LEU A 67 -16.51 11.77 13.99
C LEU A 67 -17.83 12.54 13.81
N LYS A 68 -17.98 13.36 12.76
CA LYS A 68 -19.20 14.16 12.51
C LYS A 68 -20.48 13.34 12.36
N ARG A 69 -20.37 12.06 11.98
CA ARG A 69 -21.49 11.09 12.02
C ARG A 69 -21.08 9.92 12.89
N GLN A 70 -21.74 9.79 14.04
CA GLN A 70 -21.63 8.61 14.89
C GLN A 70 -22.65 7.57 14.43
N ILE A 71 -22.28 6.30 14.53
CA ILE A 71 -23.22 5.19 14.38
C ILE A 71 -24.16 5.14 15.59
N SER A 72 -25.42 4.79 15.36
CA SER A 72 -26.41 4.57 16.40
C SER A 72 -26.06 3.34 17.26
N GLU A 73 -26.66 3.24 18.44
CA GLU A 73 -26.46 2.08 19.31
C GLU A 73 -26.94 0.77 18.64
N VAL A 74 -28.00 0.84 17.85
CA VAL A 74 -28.52 -0.31 17.08
C VAL A 74 -27.51 -0.76 16.03
N GLU A 75 -26.94 0.19 15.28
CA GLU A 75 -25.90 -0.08 14.31
C GLU A 75 -24.65 -0.68 14.96
N LEU A 76 -24.22 -0.14 16.10
CA LEU A 76 -23.07 -0.65 16.85
C LEU A 76 -23.29 -2.09 17.31
N ARG A 77 -24.48 -2.41 17.85
CA ARG A 77 -24.83 -3.79 18.22
C ARG A 77 -24.81 -4.72 17.01
N GLY A 78 -25.32 -4.25 15.87
CA GLY A 78 -25.27 -4.98 14.60
C GLY A 78 -23.84 -5.30 14.15
N VAL A 79 -22.95 -4.30 14.18
CA VAL A 79 -21.53 -4.46 13.85
C VAL A 79 -20.87 -5.46 14.80
N ASN A 80 -21.05 -5.31 16.11
CA ASN A 80 -20.44 -6.21 17.10
C ASN A 80 -20.88 -7.66 16.88
N LYS A 81 -22.18 -7.90 16.67
CA LYS A 81 -22.71 -9.23 16.38
C LYS A 81 -22.10 -9.83 15.11
N ALA A 82 -21.99 -9.04 14.04
CA ALA A 82 -21.39 -9.50 12.79
C ALA A 82 -19.90 -9.84 12.96
N LEU A 83 -19.16 -9.06 13.74
CA LEU A 83 -17.74 -9.31 14.01
C LEU A 83 -17.52 -10.51 14.92
N GLU A 84 -18.36 -10.70 15.94
CA GLU A 84 -18.31 -11.86 16.84
C GLU A 84 -18.47 -13.18 16.10
N GLN A 85 -19.33 -13.22 15.08
CA GLN A 85 -19.52 -14.41 14.23
C GLN A 85 -18.25 -14.81 13.45
N LEU A 86 -17.30 -13.89 13.26
CA LEU A 86 -16.02 -14.16 12.60
C LEU A 86 -14.94 -14.67 13.55
N VAL A 87 -15.17 -14.59 14.87
CA VAL A 87 -14.17 -14.98 15.87
C VAL A 87 -14.11 -16.50 16.00
N ILE A 88 -12.96 -17.07 15.63
CA ILE A 88 -12.69 -18.49 15.83
C ILE A 88 -12.15 -18.69 17.25
N HIS A 89 -13.01 -19.19 18.14
CA HIS A 89 -12.65 -19.48 19.53
C HIS A 89 -11.90 -20.80 19.70
N ASP A 90 -12.17 -21.81 18.85
CA ASP A 90 -11.50 -23.11 18.94
C ASP A 90 -10.04 -23.01 18.47
N GLY A 91 -9.12 -23.40 19.36
CA GLY A 91 -7.68 -23.31 19.11
C GLY A 91 -7.20 -24.21 17.97
N LYS A 92 -7.83 -25.38 17.77
CA LYS A 92 -7.47 -26.29 16.66
C LYS A 92 -7.90 -25.70 15.32
N GLN A 93 -9.12 -25.18 15.22
CA GLN A 93 -9.63 -24.48 14.05
C GLN A 93 -8.78 -23.25 13.74
N LYS A 94 -8.41 -22.44 14.73
CA LYS A 94 -7.53 -21.27 14.52
C LYS A 94 -6.19 -21.65 13.89
N ARG A 95 -5.57 -22.74 14.37
CA ARG A 95 -4.33 -23.29 13.79
C ARG A 95 -4.54 -23.79 12.37
N MET A 96 -5.66 -24.47 12.11
CA MET A 96 -6.01 -24.98 10.78
C MET A 96 -6.20 -23.83 9.77
N VAL A 97 -6.98 -22.81 10.12
CA VAL A 97 -7.19 -21.62 9.26
C VAL A 97 -5.88 -20.88 9.03
N HIS A 98 -5.03 -20.75 10.04
CA HIS A 98 -3.69 -20.18 9.87
C HIS A 98 -2.83 -20.99 8.89
N LYS A 99 -2.82 -22.33 9.02
CA LYS A 99 -2.09 -23.22 8.10
C LYS A 99 -2.59 -23.06 6.65
N GLN A 100 -3.90 -23.09 6.44
CA GLN A 100 -4.54 -22.88 5.14
C GLN A 100 -4.19 -21.51 4.55
N HIS A 101 -4.19 -20.45 5.36
CA HIS A 101 -3.82 -19.12 4.91
C HIS A 101 -2.35 -19.05 4.45
N VAL A 102 -1.43 -19.63 5.22
CA VAL A 102 0.00 -19.68 4.86
C VAL A 102 0.23 -20.48 3.58
N GLU A 103 -0.49 -21.59 3.41
CA GLU A 103 -0.44 -22.42 2.21
C GLU A 103 -0.94 -21.63 0.98
N ALA A 104 -2.11 -20.99 1.08
CA ALA A 104 -2.65 -20.15 0.01
C ALA A 104 -1.72 -18.99 -0.38
N ILE A 105 -0.99 -18.40 0.57
CA ILE A 105 0.04 -17.38 0.26
C ILE A 105 1.18 -18.00 -0.54
N ARG A 106 1.67 -19.17 -0.14
CA ARG A 106 2.77 -19.87 -0.83
C ARG A 106 2.36 -20.26 -2.24
N ASP A 107 1.13 -20.73 -2.43
CA ASP A 107 0.61 -21.11 -3.75
C ASP A 107 0.52 -19.90 -4.68
N LYS A 108 -0.04 -18.78 -4.20
CA LYS A 108 -0.05 -17.51 -4.96
C LYS A 108 1.36 -17.02 -5.33
N GLN A 109 2.35 -17.25 -4.47
CA GLN A 109 3.74 -16.91 -4.79
C GLN A 109 4.33 -17.84 -5.86
N ARG A 110 4.01 -19.14 -5.82
CA ARG A 110 4.42 -20.12 -6.84
C ARG A 110 3.78 -19.80 -8.19
N GLU A 111 2.48 -19.49 -8.23
CA GLU A 111 1.77 -19.07 -9.44
C GLU A 111 2.39 -17.80 -10.06
N LYS A 112 2.75 -16.82 -9.23
CA LYS A 112 3.47 -15.62 -9.70
C LYS A 112 4.88 -15.91 -10.19
N ALA A 113 5.50 -17.01 -9.75
CA ALA A 113 6.83 -17.42 -10.21
C ALA A 113 6.76 -18.23 -11.52
N THR A 114 5.70 -19.01 -11.73
CA THR A 114 5.46 -19.74 -12.98
C THR A 114 4.97 -18.83 -14.10
N ILE A 115 4.16 -17.81 -13.77
CA ILE A 115 3.85 -16.71 -14.69
C ILE A 115 5.05 -15.75 -14.68
N LYS A 116 6.05 -15.99 -15.54
CA LYS A 116 7.03 -14.94 -15.87
C LYS A 116 6.22 -13.69 -16.23
N PRO A 117 6.44 -12.54 -15.58
CA PRO A 117 5.71 -11.36 -15.95
C PRO A 117 6.13 -11.06 -17.39
N VAL A 118 5.20 -11.26 -18.32
CA VAL A 118 5.25 -10.62 -19.63
C VAL A 118 5.05 -9.14 -19.33
N VAL A 119 6.07 -8.50 -18.77
CA VAL A 119 6.17 -7.05 -18.75
C VAL A 119 6.36 -6.69 -20.21
N LYS A 120 5.25 -6.61 -20.97
CA LYS A 120 5.18 -5.61 -22.02
C LYS A 120 5.41 -4.31 -21.26
N LYS A 121 6.64 -3.83 -21.28
CA LYS A 121 6.91 -2.42 -21.00
C LYS A 121 6.02 -1.67 -21.99
N ALA A 122 4.82 -1.28 -21.57
CA ALA A 122 4.10 -0.26 -22.27
C ALA A 122 5.07 0.92 -22.31
N PRO A 123 5.42 1.44 -23.50
CA PRO A 123 6.28 2.60 -23.59
C PRO A 123 5.56 3.71 -22.83
N PHE A 124 6.14 4.13 -21.71
CA PHE A 124 5.74 5.33 -21.01
C PHE A 124 6.12 6.49 -21.92
N ILE A 125 5.17 6.92 -22.75
CA ILE A 125 5.29 8.14 -23.53
C ILE A 125 4.68 9.24 -22.67
N GLU A 126 5.53 9.91 -21.90
CA GLU A 126 5.36 11.33 -21.61
C GLU A 126 6.59 12.04 -22.15
N ALA A 127 6.31 13.04 -22.99
CA ALA A 127 7.26 13.70 -23.86
C ALA A 127 8.26 14.56 -23.08
N ASN A 128 9.50 14.60 -23.62
CA ASN A 128 10.67 15.39 -23.19
C ASN A 128 11.32 14.89 -21.87
N THR A 129 12.52 14.31 -21.82
CA THR A 129 13.72 14.50 -22.65
C THR A 129 14.68 13.33 -22.37
N GLU A 130 15.05 12.54 -23.39
CA GLU A 130 16.23 11.68 -23.33
C GLU A 130 17.54 12.49 -23.35
N LEU A 131 17.50 13.79 -23.08
CA LEU A 131 18.63 14.70 -23.19
C LEU A 131 19.01 15.22 -21.80
N CYS A 132 20.32 15.30 -21.57
CA CYS A 132 20.91 15.76 -20.34
C CYS A 132 20.61 17.25 -20.18
N PRO A 133 20.06 17.70 -19.05
CA PRO A 133 19.73 19.11 -18.85
C PRO A 133 20.98 20.02 -18.80
N LYS A 134 22.18 19.45 -18.68
CA LYS A 134 23.44 20.19 -18.61
C LYS A 134 24.10 20.40 -19.97
N CYS A 135 24.11 19.38 -20.82
CA CYS A 135 24.84 19.41 -22.09
C CYS A 135 23.98 19.09 -23.32
N GLY A 136 22.69 18.79 -23.14
CA GLY A 136 21.81 18.33 -24.20
C GLY A 136 22.13 16.94 -24.75
N GLY A 137 23.15 16.24 -24.25
CA GLY A 137 23.54 14.90 -24.71
C GLY A 137 22.65 13.78 -24.17
N GLN A 138 22.65 12.60 -24.79
CA GLN A 138 21.68 11.55 -24.44
C GLN A 138 21.83 11.02 -23.00
N LEU A 139 20.72 10.86 -22.28
CA LEU A 139 20.64 10.18 -20.98
C LEU A 139 20.49 8.68 -21.20
N SER A 140 21.30 7.88 -20.52
CA SER A 140 21.24 6.42 -20.55
C SER A 140 21.08 5.83 -19.16
N ILE A 141 20.42 4.67 -19.06
CA ILE A 141 20.22 3.97 -17.80
C ILE A 141 21.54 3.27 -17.40
N LYS A 142 22.14 3.71 -16.29
CA LYS A 142 23.34 3.12 -15.69
C LYS A 142 22.98 2.37 -14.40
N LYS A 143 23.78 1.36 -14.04
CA LYS A 143 23.61 0.60 -12.78
C LYS A 143 24.60 1.09 -11.74
N GLY A 144 24.11 1.50 -10.57
CA GLY A 144 24.91 1.85 -9.41
C GLY A 144 24.63 0.94 -8.21
N LYS A 145 25.36 1.19 -7.12
CA LYS A 145 25.24 0.43 -5.85
C LYS A 145 23.80 0.40 -5.29
N TYR A 146 22.99 1.41 -5.61
CA TYR A 146 21.63 1.58 -5.08
C TYR A 146 20.51 1.28 -6.09
N GLY A 147 20.85 0.80 -7.29
CA GLY A 147 19.88 0.52 -8.35
C GLY A 147 20.24 1.20 -9.68
N SER A 148 19.30 1.18 -10.61
CA SER A 148 19.48 1.81 -11.92
C SER A 148 19.11 3.30 -11.85
N PHE A 149 19.86 4.15 -12.55
CA PHE A 149 19.64 5.60 -12.60
C PHE A 149 19.94 6.12 -14.01
N TYR A 150 19.35 7.26 -14.40
CA TYR A 150 19.71 7.93 -15.64
C TYR A 150 21.01 8.72 -15.46
N GLY A 151 21.97 8.50 -16.34
CA GLY A 151 23.23 9.24 -16.38
C GLY A 151 23.55 9.71 -17.79
N CYS A 152 24.19 10.87 -17.91
CA CYS A 152 24.63 11.39 -19.22
C CYS A 152 25.59 10.39 -19.90
N SER A 153 25.34 10.11 -21.18
CA SER A 153 26.22 9.29 -22.01
C SER A 153 27.62 9.92 -22.15
N GLY A 154 27.69 11.25 -22.17
CA GLY A 154 28.93 12.04 -22.24
C GLY A 154 29.68 12.20 -20.91
N TYR A 155 29.25 11.56 -19.82
CA TYR A 155 30.04 11.54 -18.57
C TYR A 155 31.30 10.66 -18.75
N PRO A 156 32.51 11.10 -18.34
CA PRO A 156 32.80 12.18 -17.39
C PRO A 156 33.02 13.58 -17.97
N SER A 157 32.99 13.76 -19.29
CA SER A 157 33.17 15.07 -19.92
C SER A 157 32.01 16.04 -19.62
N CYS A 158 30.81 15.50 -19.40
CA CYS A 158 29.65 16.21 -18.87
C CYS A 158 29.59 16.08 -17.34
N LYS A 159 30.23 17.01 -16.60
CA LYS A 159 30.17 17.07 -15.12
C LYS A 159 28.98 17.84 -14.58
#